data_AF-A0A0Q0ZGT5-F1
#
_entry.id   AF-A0A0Q0ZGT5-F1
#
_cell.length_a   1.000
_cell.length_b   1.000
_cell.length_c   1.000
_cell.angle_alpha   90.00
_cell.angle_beta   90.00
_cell.angle_gamma   90.00
#
_symmetry.space_group_name_H-M   'P 1'
#
loop_
_entity.id
_entity.type
_entity.pdbx_description
1 polymer ?
#
loop_
_entity_poly.entity_id
_entity_poly.type
_entity_poly.pdbx_seq_one_letter_code
_entity_poly.pdbx_strand_id
1 'polypeptide(L)'
;MKSIGLTNDVLNGNEVIGFRLLQWFPLFFLLITPFALYLDSVAFTKAYFDLRWLVNVSVIIFFCAFYYVSDVQLRKLMLIMVPLSYLGEWIFSKWFGWYTYRLEEIPIYVPFGHAIVYGAGYVVAGYKTVIKHELSLRKLFSIVFILLFAGVTIFVEDYFSGILGMLFFWLIYRKKWQNLYFLIALCVIYIELWGTWYGCWAWEAKIGGLLPTANPPMGAVFLYGGGDVLLARIVRRWDRYKANS
;
A
#
# COMPACT_ATOMS: atom_id res chain seq x y z
N MET A 1 -6.22 -5.22 -18.68
CA MET A 1 -7.43 -5.57 -17.93
C MET A 1 -8.46 -5.98 -18.97
N LYS A 2 -8.96 -7.23 -18.93
CA LYS A 2 -10.32 -7.43 -19.45
C LYS A 2 -11.19 -6.48 -18.65
N SER A 3 -12.06 -5.74 -19.33
CA SER A 3 -13.14 -4.94 -18.76
C SER A 3 -13.53 -5.47 -17.38
N ILE A 4 -13.43 -4.62 -16.34
CA ILE A 4 -14.17 -4.86 -15.11
C ILE A 4 -15.63 -4.88 -15.56
N GLY A 5 -16.13 -6.08 -15.85
CA GLY A 5 -17.46 -6.35 -16.35
C GLY A 5 -18.46 -6.13 -15.23
N LEU A 6 -18.64 -4.88 -14.83
CA LEU A 6 -19.72 -4.42 -13.99
C LEU A 6 -20.59 -3.49 -14.85
N THR A 7 -21.20 -4.08 -15.88
CA THR A 7 -22.48 -3.57 -16.39
C THR A 7 -23.48 -3.68 -15.25
N ASN A 8 -24.21 -2.59 -14.98
CA ASN A 8 -25.10 -2.40 -13.84
C ASN A 8 -26.30 -3.39 -13.76
N ASP A 9 -26.33 -4.45 -14.56
CA ASP A 9 -27.59 -5.07 -14.96
C ASP A 9 -27.95 -6.34 -14.18
N VAL A 10 -27.14 -6.80 -13.21
CA VAL A 10 -27.55 -7.88 -12.28
C VAL A 10 -26.85 -7.73 -10.92
N LEU A 11 -27.17 -6.68 -10.15
CA LEU A 11 -26.82 -6.62 -8.73
C LEU A 11 -28.10 -6.57 -7.90
N ASN A 12 -28.21 -7.44 -6.90
CA ASN A 12 -29.32 -7.36 -5.96
C ASN A 12 -29.17 -6.13 -5.03
N GLY A 13 -30.23 -5.76 -4.31
CA GLY A 13 -30.22 -4.55 -3.47
C GLY A 13 -29.07 -4.49 -2.44
N ASN A 14 -28.67 -5.63 -1.87
CA ASN A 14 -27.57 -5.70 -0.90
C ASN A 14 -26.20 -5.52 -1.58
N GLU A 15 -26.02 -6.06 -2.78
CA GLU A 15 -24.79 -5.89 -3.56
C GLU A 15 -24.60 -4.45 -4.05
N VAL A 16 -25.69 -3.77 -4.41
CA VAL A 16 -25.65 -2.33 -4.76
C VAL A 16 -25.24 -1.48 -3.56
N ILE A 17 -25.76 -1.77 -2.36
CA ILE A 17 -25.38 -1.07 -1.13
C ILE A 17 -23.91 -1.33 -0.80
N GLY A 18 -23.47 -2.59 -0.82
CA GLY A 18 -22.07 -2.95 -0.57
C GLY A 18 -21.10 -2.25 -1.53
N PHE A 19 -21.44 -2.21 -2.82
CA PHE A 19 -20.65 -1.51 -3.84
C PHE A 19 -20.57 0.00 -3.58
N ARG A 20 -21.67 0.65 -3.18
CA ARG A 20 -21.66 2.08 -2.83
C ARG A 20 -20.83 2.36 -1.59
N LEU A 21 -20.91 1.50 -0.57
CA LEU A 21 -20.10 1.62 0.65
C LEU A 21 -18.61 1.45 0.36
N LEU A 22 -18.24 0.48 -0.48
CA LEU A 22 -16.86 0.21 -0.88
C LEU A 22 -16.14 1.46 -1.41
N GLN A 23 -16.84 2.32 -2.15
CA GLN A 23 -16.29 3.56 -2.72
C GLN A 23 -15.86 4.60 -1.67
N TRP A 24 -16.31 4.48 -0.42
CA TRP A 24 -15.92 5.41 0.64
C TRP A 24 -14.66 4.97 1.39
N PHE A 25 -14.27 3.70 1.28
CA PHE A 25 -13.10 3.17 2.01
C PHE A 25 -11.78 3.86 1.67
N PRO A 26 -11.47 4.22 0.41
CA PRO A 26 -10.26 4.99 0.12
C PRO A 26 -10.26 6.37 0.81
N LEU A 27 -11.42 7.03 0.92
CA LEU A 27 -11.52 8.29 1.64
C LEU A 27 -11.32 8.09 3.14
N PHE A 28 -11.96 7.07 3.73
CA PHE A 28 -11.76 6.74 5.14
C PHE A 28 -10.31 6.36 5.45
N PHE A 29 -9.65 5.62 4.56
CA PHE A 29 -8.22 5.34 4.65
C PHE A 29 -7.40 6.63 4.72
N LEU A 30 -7.66 7.59 3.83
CA LEU A 30 -6.97 8.88 3.85
C LEU A 30 -7.24 9.68 5.14
N LEU A 31 -8.45 9.64 5.69
CA LEU A 31 -8.77 10.44 6.88
C LEU A 31 -8.29 9.79 8.18
N ILE A 32 -8.39 8.46 8.29
CA ILE A 32 -8.14 7.73 9.53
C ILE A 32 -6.64 7.43 9.71
N THR A 33 -5.90 7.21 8.63
CA THR A 33 -4.50 6.75 8.72
C THR A 33 -3.59 7.72 9.48
N PRO A 34 -3.60 9.05 9.24
CA PRO A 34 -2.78 9.98 10.02
C PRO A 34 -3.13 9.94 11.50
N PHE A 35 -4.42 9.85 11.82
CA PHE A 35 -4.88 9.78 13.21
C PHE A 35 -4.41 8.48 13.88
N ALA A 36 -4.57 7.33 13.22
CA ALA A 36 -4.11 6.04 13.75
C ALA A 36 -2.59 6.02 13.99
N LEU A 37 -1.80 6.55 13.05
CA LEU A 37 -0.34 6.66 13.20
C LEU A 37 0.06 7.70 14.26
N TYR A 38 -0.68 8.79 14.40
CA TYR A 38 -0.48 9.73 15.49
C TYR A 38 -0.67 9.07 16.86
N LEU A 39 -1.70 8.23 17.03
CA LEU A 39 -1.92 7.50 18.28
C LEU A 39 -0.81 6.48 18.60
N ASP A 40 -0.20 5.86 17.58
CA ASP A 40 0.98 4.99 17.77
C ASP A 40 2.31 5.76 17.86
N SER A 41 2.31 7.08 17.68
CA SER A 41 3.52 7.87 17.58
C SER A 41 4.37 7.88 18.86
N VAL A 42 5.67 8.16 18.69
CA VAL A 42 6.60 8.37 19.82
C VAL A 42 6.18 9.59 20.64
N ALA A 43 5.73 10.67 19.98
CA ALA A 43 5.31 11.90 20.64
C ALA A 43 4.06 11.68 21.51
N PHE A 44 3.06 10.97 20.99
CA PHE A 44 1.83 10.67 21.74
C PHE A 44 2.13 9.77 22.93
N THR A 45 2.90 8.70 22.73
CA THR A 45 3.26 7.76 23.79
C THR A 45 4.02 8.46 24.94
N LYS A 46 4.92 9.41 24.61
CA LYS A 46 5.66 10.19 25.62
C LYS A 46 4.78 11.20 26.37
N ALA A 47 3.81 11.81 25.69
CA ALA A 47 2.93 12.82 26.29
C ALA A 47 1.80 12.21 27.12
N TYR A 48 1.35 11.01 26.75
CA TYR A 48 0.19 10.35 27.35
C TYR A 48 0.55 8.92 27.77
N PHE A 49 0.17 7.92 26.98
CA PHE A 49 0.41 6.50 27.24
C PHE A 49 0.37 5.72 25.92
N ASP A 50 0.82 4.46 25.94
CA ASP A 50 0.90 3.63 24.75
C ASP A 50 -0.50 3.17 24.29
N LEU A 51 -0.94 3.66 23.12
CA LEU A 51 -2.22 3.30 22.50
C LEU A 51 -2.09 2.26 21.37
N ARG A 52 -0.94 1.62 21.20
CA ARG A 52 -0.71 0.66 20.11
C ARG A 52 -1.74 -0.47 20.06
N TRP A 53 -2.21 -0.96 21.21
CA TRP A 53 -3.26 -1.97 21.25
C TRP A 53 -4.61 -1.45 20.72
N LEU A 54 -4.96 -0.20 21.03
CA LEU A 54 -6.15 0.43 20.46
C LEU A 54 -6.02 0.59 18.94
N VAL A 55 -4.84 0.99 18.46
CA VAL A 55 -4.55 1.10 17.02
C VAL A 55 -4.63 -0.28 16.35
N ASN A 56 -4.04 -1.32 16.95
CA ASN A 56 -4.13 -2.71 16.48
C ASN A 56 -5.58 -3.15 16.28
N VAL A 57 -6.43 -3.00 17.30
CA VAL A 57 -7.84 -3.40 17.22
C VAL A 57 -8.59 -2.55 16.20
N SER A 58 -8.38 -1.24 16.19
CA SER A 58 -9.08 -0.31 15.28
C SER A 58 -8.77 -0.58 13.81
N VAL A 59 -7.50 -0.83 13.47
CA VAL A 59 -7.09 -1.16 12.09
C VAL A 59 -7.62 -2.52 11.66
N ILE A 60 -7.65 -3.52 12.56
CA ILE A 60 -8.25 -4.83 12.27
C ILE A 60 -9.76 -4.69 12.03
N ILE A 61 -10.49 -3.90 12.83
CA ILE A 61 -11.92 -3.63 12.61
C ILE A 61 -12.13 -2.96 11.25
N PHE A 62 -11.31 -1.96 10.91
CA PHE A 62 -11.38 -1.29 9.61
C PHE A 62 -11.11 -2.26 8.46
N PHE A 63 -10.08 -3.11 8.59
CA PHE A 63 -9.80 -4.19 7.63
C PHE A 63 -10.99 -5.13 7.47
N CYS A 64 -11.59 -5.61 8.56
CA CYS A 64 -12.74 -6.52 8.52
C CYS A 64 -13.94 -5.87 7.83
N ALA A 65 -14.23 -4.59 8.13
CA ALA A 65 -15.29 -3.84 7.47
C ALA A 65 -15.03 -3.70 5.97
N PHE A 66 -13.79 -3.33 5.58
CA PHE A 66 -13.38 -3.19 4.19
C PHE A 66 -13.48 -4.53 3.45
N TYR A 67 -12.95 -5.59 4.06
CA TYR A 67 -13.04 -6.95 3.55
C TYR A 67 -14.49 -7.40 3.32
N TYR A 68 -15.38 -7.10 4.28
CA TYR A 68 -16.78 -7.53 4.21
C TYR A 68 -17.55 -6.84 3.08
N VAL A 69 -17.26 -5.58 2.75
CA VAL A 69 -17.91 -4.89 1.62
C VAL A 69 -17.23 -5.12 0.27
N SER A 70 -16.02 -5.69 0.27
CA SER A 70 -15.23 -5.95 -0.93
C SER A 70 -15.80 -7.11 -1.78
N ASP A 71 -15.57 -7.06 -3.09
CA ASP A 71 -15.88 -8.17 -3.98
C ASP A 71 -14.97 -9.39 -3.74
N VAL A 72 -15.36 -10.54 -4.31
CA VAL A 72 -14.65 -11.82 -4.09
C VAL A 72 -13.17 -11.75 -4.50
N GLN A 73 -12.83 -11.00 -5.56
CA GLN A 73 -11.45 -10.88 -6.01
C GLN A 73 -10.63 -10.06 -5.02
N LEU A 74 -11.14 -8.90 -4.61
CA LEU A 74 -10.46 -8.04 -3.64
C LEU A 74 -10.31 -8.72 -2.28
N ARG A 75 -11.33 -9.46 -1.80
CA ARG A 75 -11.22 -10.27 -0.57
C ARG A 75 -10.05 -11.24 -0.59
N LYS A 76 -9.86 -11.99 -1.69
CA LYS A 76 -8.71 -12.91 -1.82
C LYS A 76 -7.37 -12.17 -1.76
N LEU A 77 -7.28 -11.03 -2.45
CA LEU A 77 -6.08 -10.20 -2.45
C LEU A 77 -5.77 -9.69 -1.04
N MET A 78 -6.75 -9.12 -0.35
CA MET A 78 -6.60 -8.62 1.02
C MET A 78 -6.20 -9.73 2.00
N LEU A 79 -6.83 -10.90 1.92
CA LEU A 79 -6.55 -12.02 2.84
C LEU A 79 -5.12 -12.54 2.69
N ILE A 80 -4.64 -12.70 1.45
CA ILE A 80 -3.28 -13.19 1.18
C ILE A 80 -2.24 -12.09 1.46
N MET A 81 -2.60 -10.82 1.34
CA MET A 81 -1.70 -9.70 1.63
C MET A 81 -1.23 -9.69 3.08
N VAL A 82 -2.09 -10.03 4.05
CA VAL A 82 -1.73 -10.01 5.48
C VAL A 82 -0.48 -10.86 5.79
N PRO A 83 -0.45 -12.19 5.54
CA PRO A 83 0.75 -12.98 5.81
C PRO A 83 1.93 -12.62 4.89
N LEU A 84 1.66 -12.22 3.64
CA LEU A 84 2.71 -11.86 2.69
C LEU A 84 3.46 -10.59 3.12
N SER A 85 2.72 -9.57 3.55
CA SER A 85 3.26 -8.32 4.07
C SER A 85 4.03 -8.54 5.36
N TYR A 86 3.52 -9.34 6.31
CA TYR A 86 4.29 -9.68 7.52
C TYR A 86 5.65 -10.32 7.19
N LEU A 87 5.70 -11.23 6.20
CA LEU A 87 6.95 -11.81 5.74
C LEU A 87 7.87 -10.75 5.11
N GLY A 88 7.32 -9.85 4.29
CA GLY A 88 8.07 -8.73 3.71
C GLY A 88 8.65 -7.80 4.78
N GLU A 89 7.83 -7.40 5.74
CA GLU A 89 8.21 -6.59 6.90
C GLU A 89 9.34 -7.26 7.68
N TRP A 90 9.21 -8.55 7.96
CA TRP A 90 10.25 -9.29 8.67
C TRP A 90 11.57 -9.34 7.87
N ILE A 91 11.50 -9.55 6.55
CA ILE A 91 12.69 -9.55 5.68
C ILE A 91 13.36 -8.17 5.67
N PHE A 92 12.62 -7.09 5.45
CA PHE A 92 13.22 -5.77 5.28
C PHE A 92 13.62 -5.10 6.61
N SER A 93 12.80 -5.25 7.66
CA SER A 93 13.10 -4.66 8.97
C SER A 93 14.01 -5.54 9.84
N LYS A 94 13.71 -6.84 10.00
CA LYS A 94 14.45 -7.70 10.94
C LYS A 94 15.67 -8.38 10.30
N TRP A 95 15.52 -8.89 9.08
CA TRP A 95 16.63 -9.59 8.41
C TRP A 95 17.64 -8.63 7.80
N PHE A 96 17.18 -7.64 7.04
CA PHE A 96 18.06 -6.66 6.40
C PHE A 96 18.35 -5.42 7.25
N GLY A 97 17.54 -5.12 8.26
CA GLY A 97 17.75 -3.94 9.11
C GLY A 97 17.60 -2.62 8.35
N TRP A 98 16.75 -2.53 7.33
CA TRP A 98 16.61 -1.31 6.53
C TRP A 98 15.83 -0.20 7.25
N TYR A 99 14.94 -0.57 8.16
CA TYR A 99 14.18 0.33 9.01
C TYR A 99 13.81 -0.38 10.30
N THR A 100 13.54 0.40 11.34
CA THR A 100 13.15 -0.10 12.67
C THR A 100 11.84 0.54 13.11
N TYR A 101 10.99 -0.26 13.75
CA TYR A 101 9.78 0.23 14.42
C TYR A 101 10.15 0.82 15.79
N ARG A 102 9.33 1.74 16.31
CA ARG A 102 9.62 2.42 17.59
C ARG A 102 9.85 1.48 18.79
N LEU A 103 9.22 0.29 18.78
CA LEU A 103 9.38 -0.75 19.80
C LEU A 103 10.13 -1.98 19.26
N GLU A 104 10.86 -1.81 18.15
CA GLU A 104 11.58 -2.83 17.37
C GLU A 104 10.71 -3.94 16.75
N GLU A 105 9.61 -4.32 17.40
CA GLU A 105 8.66 -5.32 16.93
C GLU A 105 7.71 -4.76 15.88
N ILE A 106 7.34 -5.60 14.91
CA ILE A 106 6.38 -5.26 13.86
C ILE A 106 4.98 -5.11 14.50
N PRO A 107 4.32 -3.94 14.42
CA PRO A 107 2.97 -3.79 14.95
C PRO A 107 2.00 -4.74 14.27
N ILE A 108 1.06 -5.32 15.03
CA ILE A 108 0.04 -6.22 14.47
C ILE A 108 -0.79 -5.50 13.41
N TYR A 109 -1.06 -4.20 13.58
CA TYR A 109 -1.80 -3.43 12.58
C TYR A 109 -1.10 -3.33 11.23
N VAL A 110 0.23 -3.45 11.15
CA VAL A 110 0.99 -3.18 9.92
C VAL A 110 0.60 -4.15 8.80
N PRO A 111 0.62 -5.49 8.98
CA PRO A 111 0.17 -6.41 7.95
C PRO A 111 -1.26 -6.18 7.44
N PHE A 112 -2.18 -5.79 8.32
CA PHE A 112 -3.55 -5.41 7.94
C PHE A 112 -3.57 -4.07 7.20
N GLY A 113 -2.74 -3.12 7.61
CA GLY A 113 -2.50 -1.84 6.94
C GLY A 113 -2.05 -2.02 5.50
N HIS A 114 -1.12 -2.94 5.22
CA HIS A 114 -0.70 -3.28 3.85
C HIS A 114 -1.88 -3.75 2.98
N ALA A 115 -2.75 -4.61 3.53
CA ALA A 115 -3.95 -5.05 2.83
C ALA A 115 -4.94 -3.89 2.57
N ILE A 116 -5.08 -2.97 3.52
CA ILE A 116 -5.90 -1.76 3.38
C ILE A 116 -5.31 -0.82 2.32
N VAL A 117 -3.99 -0.58 2.31
CA VAL A 117 -3.29 0.24 1.31
C VAL A 117 -3.51 -0.31 -0.09
N TYR A 118 -3.31 -1.61 -0.28
CA TYR A 118 -3.58 -2.29 -1.54
C TYR A 118 -5.06 -2.13 -1.94
N GLY A 119 -5.97 -2.39 -1.01
CA GLY A 119 -7.41 -2.27 -1.24
C GLY A 119 -7.84 -0.87 -1.64
N ALA A 120 -7.30 0.17 -0.99
CA ALA A 120 -7.59 1.56 -1.29
C ALA A 120 -7.16 1.90 -2.73
N GLY A 121 -5.91 1.57 -3.10
CA GLY A 121 -5.41 1.75 -4.46
C GLY A 121 -6.22 0.96 -5.50
N TYR A 122 -6.62 -0.28 -5.16
CA TYR A 122 -7.45 -1.14 -6.01
C TYR A 122 -8.84 -0.53 -6.26
N VAL A 123 -9.52 -0.06 -5.22
CA VAL A 123 -10.85 0.55 -5.34
C VAL A 123 -10.79 1.84 -6.16
N VAL A 124 -9.81 2.70 -5.91
CA VAL A 124 -9.62 3.94 -6.70
C VAL A 124 -9.32 3.63 -8.16
N ALA A 125 -8.51 2.60 -8.45
CA ALA A 125 -8.23 2.16 -9.82
C ALA A 125 -9.50 1.70 -10.56
N GLY A 126 -10.51 1.24 -9.83
CA GLY A 126 -11.82 0.83 -10.35
C GLY A 126 -12.82 1.97 -10.59
N TYR A 127 -12.52 3.21 -10.18
CA TYR A 127 -13.44 4.33 -10.37
C TYR A 127 -13.66 4.64 -11.86
N LYS A 128 -14.92 4.88 -12.24
CA LYS A 128 -15.31 5.18 -13.64
C LYS A 128 -14.50 6.34 -14.22
N THR A 129 -14.25 7.38 -13.43
CA THR A 129 -13.44 8.54 -13.84
C THR A 129 -11.98 8.18 -14.10
N VAL A 130 -11.40 7.30 -13.28
CA VAL A 130 -10.01 6.84 -13.41
C VAL A 130 -9.85 5.96 -14.65
N ILE A 131 -10.80 5.05 -14.89
CA ILE A 131 -10.82 4.22 -16.09
C ILE A 131 -11.02 5.09 -17.34
N LYS A 132 -11.96 6.05 -17.30
CA LYS A 132 -12.23 6.96 -18.43
C LYS A 132 -11.01 7.78 -18.86
N HIS A 133 -10.17 8.19 -17.90
CA HIS A 133 -8.99 9.02 -18.17
C HIS A 133 -7.67 8.24 -18.03
N GLU A 134 -7.68 6.91 -18.25
CA GLU A 134 -6.54 6.04 -17.96
C GLU A 134 -5.23 6.54 -18.60
N LEU A 135 -5.26 6.91 -19.88
CA LEU A 135 -4.06 7.35 -20.62
C LEU A 135 -3.51 8.69 -20.10
N SER A 136 -4.38 9.65 -19.80
CA SER A 136 -3.98 10.96 -19.27
C SER A 136 -3.39 10.82 -17.87
N LEU A 137 -4.04 10.03 -17.02
CA LEU A 137 -3.55 9.74 -15.67
C LEU A 137 -2.22 8.97 -15.70
N ARG A 138 -2.06 8.00 -16.61
CA ARG A 138 -0.80 7.28 -16.80
C ARG A 138 0.35 8.23 -17.12
N LYS A 139 0.14 9.16 -18.06
CA LYS A 139 1.16 10.16 -18.43
C LYS A 139 1.49 11.06 -17.24
N LEU A 140 0.46 11.56 -16.54
CA LEU A 140 0.62 12.38 -15.35
C LEU A 140 1.41 11.66 -14.27
N PHE A 141 1.02 10.44 -13.90
CA PHE A 141 1.71 9.65 -12.89
C PHE A 141 3.15 9.36 -13.28
N SER A 142 3.41 8.95 -14.53
CA SER A 142 4.78 8.74 -14.99
C SER A 142 5.64 9.99 -14.83
N ILE A 143 5.15 11.17 -15.23
CA ILE A 143 5.88 12.43 -15.06
C ILE A 143 6.11 12.73 -13.58
N VAL A 144 5.08 12.63 -12.75
CA VAL A 144 5.18 12.90 -11.30
C VAL A 144 6.21 11.97 -10.64
N PHE A 145 6.17 10.67 -10.91
CA PHE A 145 7.11 9.71 -10.32
C PHE A 145 8.54 9.86 -10.87
N ILE A 146 8.71 10.23 -12.15
CA ILE A 146 10.04 10.56 -12.70
C ILE A 146 10.61 11.77 -11.94
N LEU A 147 9.83 12.85 -11.83
CA LEU A 147 10.25 14.06 -11.12
C LEU A 147 10.52 13.78 -9.65
N LEU A 148 9.70 12.95 -8.99
CA LEU A 148 9.89 12.56 -7.60
C LEU A 148 11.21 11.83 -7.41
N PHE A 149 11.46 10.73 -8.15
CA PHE A 149 12.67 9.93 -7.96
C PHE A 149 13.93 10.68 -8.39
N ALA A 150 13.89 11.40 -9.51
CA ALA A 150 15.00 12.26 -9.92
C ALA A 150 15.25 13.36 -8.87
N GLY A 151 14.18 13.99 -8.36
CA GLY A 151 14.25 15.04 -7.36
C GLY A 151 14.91 14.57 -6.06
N VAL A 152 14.44 13.47 -5.47
CA VAL A 152 15.03 12.97 -4.21
C VAL A 152 16.47 12.46 -4.42
N THR A 153 16.77 11.89 -5.58
CA THR A 153 18.14 11.42 -5.89
C THR A 153 19.11 12.59 -6.03
N ILE A 154 18.70 13.67 -6.70
CA ILE A 154 19.58 14.81 -7.00
C ILE A 154 19.68 15.80 -5.83
N PHE A 155 18.56 16.13 -5.18
CA PHE A 155 18.51 17.20 -4.19
C PHE A 155 18.57 16.72 -2.74
N VAL A 156 18.27 15.45 -2.48
CA VAL A 156 18.26 14.85 -1.13
C VAL A 156 19.31 13.74 -1.00
N GLU A 157 20.07 13.47 -2.08
CA GLU A 157 21.08 12.40 -2.15
C GLU A 157 20.52 11.01 -1.80
N ASP A 158 19.21 10.79 -2.01
CA ASP A 158 18.54 9.51 -1.78
C ASP A 158 18.75 8.57 -2.97
N TYR A 159 19.98 8.05 -3.09
CA TYR A 159 20.37 7.13 -4.16
C TYR A 159 19.63 5.80 -4.08
N PHE A 160 19.25 5.36 -2.88
CA PHE A 160 18.42 4.17 -2.71
C PHE A 160 17.06 4.35 -3.40
N SER A 161 16.38 5.47 -3.19
CA SER A 161 15.14 5.78 -3.91
C SER A 161 15.33 5.90 -5.41
N GLY A 162 16.46 6.42 -5.87
CA GLY A 162 16.80 6.43 -7.31
C GLY A 162 16.86 5.03 -7.91
N ILE A 163 17.56 4.10 -7.27
CA ILE A 163 17.67 2.70 -7.71
C ILE A 163 16.32 2.00 -7.68
N LEU A 164 15.60 2.08 -6.55
CA LEU A 164 14.28 1.48 -6.43
C LEU A 164 13.27 2.10 -7.40
N GLY A 165 13.38 3.40 -7.67
CA GLY A 165 12.55 4.11 -8.65
C GLY A 165 12.72 3.58 -10.07
N MET A 166 13.96 3.28 -10.48
CA MET A 166 14.21 2.60 -11.76
C MET A 166 13.57 1.21 -11.80
N LEU A 167 13.70 0.43 -10.72
CA LEU A 167 13.09 -0.89 -10.60
C LEU A 167 11.55 -0.81 -10.59
N PHE A 168 10.97 0.24 -10.01
CA PHE A 168 9.54 0.52 -10.04
C PHE A 168 9.04 0.77 -11.47
N PHE A 169 9.74 1.59 -12.24
CA PHE A 169 9.39 1.79 -13.66
C PHE A 169 9.54 0.51 -14.47
N TRP A 170 10.58 -0.29 -14.22
CA TRP A 170 10.72 -1.61 -14.84
C TRP A 170 9.56 -2.56 -14.49
N LEU A 171 9.13 -2.56 -13.22
CA LEU A 171 7.98 -3.33 -12.76
C LEU A 171 6.70 -2.89 -13.48
N ILE A 172 6.44 -1.57 -13.53
CA ILE A 172 5.26 -1.01 -14.20
C ILE A 172 5.28 -1.32 -15.70
N TYR A 173 6.43 -1.23 -16.35
CA TYR A 173 6.63 -1.63 -17.73
C TYR A 173 6.23 -3.10 -17.95
N ARG A 174 6.73 -4.02 -17.10
CA ARG A 174 6.35 -5.44 -17.11
C ARG A 174 4.86 -5.67 -16.86
N LYS A 175 4.19 -4.72 -16.20
CA LYS A 175 2.74 -4.71 -15.96
C LYS A 175 1.93 -3.90 -16.96
N LYS A 176 2.53 -3.53 -18.09
CA LYS A 176 1.88 -2.79 -19.18
C LYS A 176 1.31 -1.44 -18.73
N TRP A 177 2.01 -0.77 -17.81
CA TRP A 177 1.67 0.58 -17.35
C TRP A 177 0.28 0.70 -16.71
N GLN A 178 -0.15 -0.30 -15.95
CA GLN A 178 -1.42 -0.26 -15.23
C GLN A 178 -1.40 0.83 -14.15
N ASN A 179 -2.39 1.73 -14.18
CA ASN A 179 -2.53 2.81 -13.19
C ASN A 179 -2.71 2.32 -11.76
N LEU A 180 -3.14 1.06 -11.57
CA LEU A 180 -3.23 0.41 -10.26
C LEU A 180 -1.93 0.57 -9.44
N TYR A 181 -0.77 0.30 -10.03
CA TYR A 181 0.50 0.34 -9.29
C TYR A 181 0.92 1.77 -8.94
N PHE A 182 0.58 2.76 -9.78
CA PHE A 182 0.79 4.17 -9.44
C PHE A 182 -0.11 4.61 -8.30
N LEU A 183 -1.38 4.19 -8.30
CA LEU A 183 -2.34 4.52 -7.24
C LEU A 183 -1.96 3.89 -5.90
N ILE A 184 -1.55 2.62 -5.91
CA ILE A 184 -1.01 1.97 -4.71
C ILE A 184 0.26 2.69 -4.25
N ALA A 185 1.18 3.04 -5.15
CA ALA A 185 2.40 3.77 -4.80
C ALA A 185 2.11 5.13 -4.15
N LEU A 186 1.06 5.85 -4.57
CA LEU A 186 0.62 7.07 -3.89
C LEU A 186 0.11 6.78 -2.47
N CYS A 187 -0.67 5.71 -2.27
CA CYS A 187 -1.09 5.27 -0.93
C CYS A 187 0.12 4.88 -0.06
N VAL A 188 1.14 4.25 -0.64
CA VAL A 188 2.38 3.88 0.07
C VAL A 188 3.15 5.11 0.50
N ILE A 189 3.45 6.04 -0.42
CA ILE A 189 4.12 7.31 -0.07
C ILE A 189 3.36 8.03 1.03
N TYR A 190 2.02 8.05 0.95
CA TYR A 190 1.18 8.66 1.94
C TYR A 190 1.37 8.07 3.35
N ILE A 191 1.38 6.73 3.49
CA ILE A 191 1.59 6.10 4.80
C ILE A 191 3.03 6.24 5.28
N GLU A 192 4.01 6.15 4.38
CA GLU A 192 5.43 6.26 4.72
C GLU A 192 5.73 7.66 5.27
N LEU A 193 5.22 8.71 4.62
CA LEU A 193 5.38 10.10 5.08
C LEU A 193 4.80 10.29 6.49
N TRP A 194 3.57 9.83 6.74
CA TRP A 194 2.97 9.97 8.07
C TRP A 194 3.64 9.11 9.13
N GLY A 195 3.97 7.86 8.80
CA GLY A 195 4.58 6.93 9.74
C GLY A 195 5.95 7.37 10.20
N THR A 196 6.78 7.81 9.26
CA THR A 196 8.12 8.36 9.57
C THR A 196 8.06 9.73 10.23
N TRP A 197 7.14 10.60 9.81
CA TRP A 197 6.91 11.90 10.47
C TRP A 197 6.55 11.73 11.96
N TYR A 198 5.69 10.76 12.27
CA TYR A 198 5.29 10.43 13.64
C TYR A 198 6.30 9.53 14.39
N GLY A 199 7.35 9.07 13.72
CA GLY A 199 8.34 8.16 14.30
C GLY A 199 7.78 6.79 14.67
N CYS A 200 6.73 6.33 14.00
CA CYS A 200 6.22 4.95 14.17
C CYS A 200 7.26 3.93 13.69
N TRP A 201 7.95 4.27 12.60
CA TRP A 201 9.15 3.61 12.09
C TRP A 201 10.13 4.65 11.55
N ALA A 202 11.39 4.26 11.44
CA ALA A 202 12.44 5.08 10.86
C ALA A 202 13.36 4.23 9.98
N TRP A 203 13.64 4.72 8.79
CA TRP A 203 14.61 4.14 7.86
C TRP A 203 16.04 4.49 8.27
N GLU A 204 16.95 3.54 8.06
CA GLU A 204 18.39 3.77 8.26
C GLU A 204 18.89 4.83 7.28
N ALA A 205 19.75 5.75 7.75
CA ALA A 205 20.30 6.80 6.89
C ALA A 205 21.16 6.24 5.74
N LYS A 206 21.72 5.03 5.92
CA LYS A 206 22.47 4.30 4.90
C LYS A 206 22.07 2.84 4.89
N ILE A 207 21.42 2.41 3.82
CA ILE A 207 21.06 1.01 3.60
C ILE A 207 22.33 0.16 3.48
N GLY A 208 22.44 -0.87 4.33
CA GLY A 208 23.63 -1.73 4.40
C GLY A 208 24.92 -0.98 4.76
N GLY A 209 24.82 0.20 5.39
CA GLY A 209 25.95 1.05 5.77
C GLY A 209 26.59 1.83 4.62
N LEU A 210 26.17 1.62 3.38
CA LEU A 210 26.83 2.16 2.18
C LEU A 210 25.95 3.10 1.38
N LEU A 211 24.67 2.80 1.22
CA LEU A 211 23.81 3.47 0.24
C LEU A 211 22.92 4.51 0.93
N PRO A 212 23.17 5.82 0.73
CA PRO A 212 22.39 6.88 1.36
C PRO A 212 20.90 6.81 0.99
N THR A 213 20.06 7.12 1.97
CA THR A 213 18.62 7.22 1.74
C THR A 213 17.94 8.23 2.67
N ALA A 214 16.78 8.72 2.27
CA ALA A 214 15.94 9.59 3.06
C ALA A 214 15.05 8.79 4.03
N ASN A 215 14.44 9.47 5.00
CA ASN A 215 13.44 8.89 5.90
C ASN A 215 12.09 9.60 5.69
N PRO A 216 11.16 9.06 4.88
CA PRO A 216 11.21 7.75 4.21
C PRO A 216 11.86 7.81 2.81
N PRO A 217 12.34 6.66 2.28
CA PRO A 217 12.68 6.53 0.88
C PRO A 217 11.43 6.54 0.00
N MET A 218 11.31 7.52 -0.90
CA MET A 218 10.21 7.55 -1.87
C MET A 218 10.21 6.31 -2.78
N GLY A 219 11.37 5.70 -3.04
CA GLY A 219 11.50 4.48 -3.84
C GLY A 219 10.97 3.22 -3.15
N ALA A 220 10.64 3.26 -1.85
CA ALA A 220 10.07 2.12 -1.12
C ALA A 220 8.82 1.54 -1.80
N VAL A 221 8.10 2.34 -2.60
CA VAL A 221 6.97 1.92 -3.44
C VAL A 221 7.29 0.71 -4.33
N PHE A 222 8.55 0.50 -4.72
CA PHE A 222 8.97 -0.69 -5.45
C PHE A 222 8.81 -1.97 -4.63
N LEU A 223 9.14 -1.95 -3.33
CA LEU A 223 9.08 -3.12 -2.46
C LEU A 223 7.62 -3.58 -2.31
N TYR A 224 6.72 -2.61 -2.08
CA TYR A 224 5.27 -2.83 -2.06
C TYR A 224 4.78 -3.36 -3.42
N GLY A 225 5.12 -2.68 -4.52
CA GLY A 225 4.74 -3.11 -5.87
C GLY A 225 5.25 -4.51 -6.21
N GLY A 226 6.47 -4.87 -5.79
CA GLY A 226 7.03 -6.21 -5.94
C GLY A 226 6.21 -7.27 -5.20
N GLY A 227 5.83 -6.97 -3.95
CA GLY A 227 4.89 -7.75 -3.15
C GLY A 227 3.54 -7.93 -3.85
N ASP A 228 2.97 -6.85 -4.39
CA ASP A 228 1.70 -6.87 -5.11
C ASP A 228 1.72 -7.78 -6.35
N VAL A 229 2.84 -7.79 -7.07
CA VAL A 229 3.03 -8.69 -8.22
C VAL A 229 3.04 -10.15 -7.78
N LEU A 230 3.69 -10.45 -6.66
CA LEU A 230 3.73 -11.78 -6.08
C LEU A 230 2.33 -12.18 -5.57
N LEU A 231 1.65 -11.29 -4.85
CA LEU A 231 0.27 -11.45 -4.40
C LEU A 231 -0.66 -11.81 -5.58
N ALA A 232 -0.63 -11.03 -6.66
CA ALA A 232 -1.45 -11.28 -7.83
C ALA A 232 -1.10 -12.61 -8.53
N ARG A 233 0.14 -13.12 -8.42
CA ARG A 233 0.51 -14.45 -8.90
C ARG A 233 -0.07 -15.56 -8.02
N ILE A 234 -0.01 -15.40 -6.70
CA ILE A 234 -0.55 -16.37 -5.74
C ILE A 234 -2.07 -16.50 -5.91
N VAL A 235 -2.81 -15.38 -5.93
CA VAL A 235 -4.28 -15.42 -6.12
C VAL A 235 -4.65 -16.07 -7.46
N ARG A 236 -3.97 -15.71 -8.56
CA ARG A 236 -4.22 -16.36 -9.86
C ARG A 236 -3.92 -17.86 -9.87
N ARG A 237 -2.96 -18.33 -9.06
CA ARG A 237 -2.66 -19.76 -8.91
C ARG A 237 -3.77 -20.47 -8.15
N TRP A 238 -4.26 -19.85 -7.08
CA TRP A 238 -5.43 -20.32 -6.33
C TRP A 238 -6.63 -20.48 -7.26
N ASP A 239 -6.97 -19.44 -8.02
CA ASP A 239 -8.16 -19.45 -8.90
C ASP A 239 -8.08 -20.58 -9.94
N ARG A 240 -6.90 -20.81 -10.53
CA ARG A 240 -6.69 -21.94 -11.45
C ARG A 240 -6.83 -23.29 -10.78
N TYR A 241 -6.38 -23.44 -9.53
CA TYR A 241 -6.53 -24.69 -8.80
C TYR A 241 -8.01 -25.00 -8.54
N LYS A 242 -8.78 -24.01 -8.06
CA LYS A 242 -10.23 -24.15 -7.84
C LYS A 242 -11.03 -24.40 -9.13
N ALA A 243 -10.58 -23.87 -10.27
CA ALA A 243 -11.25 -24.11 -11.55
C ALA A 243 -11.02 -25.54 -12.08
N ASN A 244 -9.98 -26.22 -11.61
CA ASN A 244 -9.58 -27.55 -12.05
C ASN A 244 -9.93 -28.67 -11.04
N SER A 245 -10.53 -28.31 -9.90
CA SER A 245 -11.00 -29.21 -8.84
C SER A 245 -12.52 -29.33 -8.88
#